data_AF-A0A2T5ISQ5-F1
#
_entry.id   AF-A0A2T5ISQ5-F1
#
_cell.length_a   1.000
_cell.length_b   1.000
_cell.length_c   1.000
_cell.angle_alpha   90.00
_cell.angle_beta   90.00
_cell.angle_gamma   90.00
#
_symmetry.space_group_name_H-M   'P 1'
#
loop_
_entity.id
_entity.type
_entity.pdbx_description
1 polymer ?
#
loop_
_entity_poly.entity_id
_entity_poly.type
_entity_poly.pdbx_seq_one_letter_code
_entity_poly.pdbx_strand_id
1 'polypeptide(L)'
;MNHLKTSEILRRQIVSNSVADNTKGKKTLDAAEEDGAKSLSGADDFTIADITMAAAAVVQQWVETDDLANGESSADRLLAMMIGIADENKDGEITDDEQAVLDVALNAAWDYLTSKGVSEEDADSLLNDFDGDVAERVRDLVASSLPDGEDEASSDIDDFVFGDDDQEPALDAAYKKRLVIRKGKKVRINKRVSGTVRLSAAQKVAIRKARMKSHSATARMRRAKSMKIRRKTGLK
;
A
#
# COMPACT_ATOMS: atom_id res chain seq x y z
N MET A 1 8.87 -81.82 43.73
CA MET A 1 8.55 -81.71 42.29
C MET A 1 9.60 -80.77 41.68
N ASN A 2 10.83 -81.22 41.39
CA ASN A 2 11.30 -82.00 40.24
C ASN A 2 11.16 -81.33 38.85
N HIS A 3 12.34 -80.96 38.34
CA HIS A 3 12.82 -81.02 36.94
C HIS A 3 12.61 -79.87 35.94
N LEU A 4 13.73 -79.16 35.74
CA LEU A 4 14.32 -78.74 34.45
C LEU A 4 13.94 -79.58 33.23
N LYS A 5 13.85 -78.91 32.07
CA LYS A 5 14.26 -79.29 30.69
C LYS A 5 13.81 -78.13 29.76
N THR A 6 14.62 -77.30 29.06
CA THR A 6 15.76 -77.57 28.15
C THR A 6 15.47 -78.81 27.31
N SER A 7 15.37 -78.81 25.99
CA SER A 7 16.01 -78.06 24.92
C SER A 7 15.38 -78.54 23.59
N GLU A 8 15.72 -77.87 22.49
CA GLU A 8 15.82 -78.45 21.13
C GLU A 8 14.54 -78.91 20.42
N ILE A 9 14.22 -78.20 19.34
CA ILE A 9 14.25 -78.67 17.94
C ILE A 9 14.24 -77.36 17.12
N LEU A 10 15.39 -76.78 16.74
CA LEU A 10 16.14 -77.05 15.48
C LEU A 10 15.18 -77.22 14.29
N ARG A 11 15.32 -76.66 13.09
CA ARG A 11 16.33 -75.91 12.35
C ARG A 11 15.66 -75.74 10.97
N ARG A 12 15.97 -74.63 10.28
CA ARG A 12 16.10 -74.54 8.79
C ARG A 12 14.90 -74.96 7.92
N GLN A 13 14.46 -74.06 7.04
CA GLN A 13 14.56 -74.11 5.57
C GLN A 13 13.69 -72.93 5.05
N ILE A 14 14.24 -71.81 4.59
CA ILE A 14 14.78 -71.57 3.24
C ILE A 14 13.68 -71.23 2.21
N VAL A 15 13.75 -69.96 1.77
CA VAL A 15 13.65 -69.47 0.38
C VAL A 15 12.27 -69.13 -0.21
N SER A 16 12.13 -67.82 -0.46
CA SER A 16 11.75 -67.14 -1.71
C SER A 16 10.83 -67.89 -2.70
N ASN A 17 9.70 -67.29 -3.09
CA ASN A 17 9.59 -66.31 -4.20
C ASN A 17 8.12 -66.20 -4.68
N SER A 18 7.73 -64.98 -5.05
CA SER A 18 6.66 -64.57 -5.98
C SER A 18 5.25 -65.20 -5.91
N VAL A 19 4.20 -64.38 -5.77
CA VAL A 19 3.26 -64.06 -6.86
C VAL A 19 2.63 -62.69 -6.55
N ALA A 20 2.59 -61.83 -7.57
CA ALA A 20 2.06 -60.49 -7.55
C ALA A 20 0.54 -60.47 -7.34
N ASP A 21 0.04 -59.48 -6.59
CA ASP A 21 -1.27 -58.91 -6.89
C ASP A 21 -1.20 -57.38 -6.89
N ASN A 22 -1.73 -56.85 -7.99
CA ASN A 22 -1.66 -55.48 -8.44
C ASN A 22 -2.99 -54.82 -8.07
N THR A 23 -3.02 -54.09 -6.95
CA THR A 23 -4.09 -53.14 -6.69
C THR A 23 -3.48 -51.75 -6.56
N LYS A 24 -3.70 -50.94 -7.61
CA LYS A 24 -3.42 -49.52 -7.66
C LYS A 24 -3.97 -48.86 -6.39
N GLY A 25 -3.08 -48.55 -5.45
CA GLY A 25 -3.35 -47.64 -4.35
C GLY A 25 -3.77 -46.29 -4.92
N LYS A 26 -5.07 -46.03 -4.87
CA LYS A 26 -5.66 -44.70 -5.03
C LYS A 26 -4.97 -43.83 -3.98
N LYS A 27 -4.07 -42.94 -4.42
CA LYS A 27 -3.51 -41.88 -3.57
C LYS A 27 -4.69 -41.00 -3.14
N THR A 28 -5.29 -41.32 -2.02
CA THR A 28 -6.13 -40.40 -1.26
C THR A 28 -5.20 -39.31 -0.77
N LEU A 29 -5.47 -38.08 -1.20
CA LEU A 29 -4.79 -36.90 -0.71
C LEU A 29 -5.05 -36.83 0.79
N ASP A 30 -4.00 -37.05 1.57
CA ASP A 30 -4.04 -36.84 3.01
C ASP A 30 -4.47 -35.41 3.29
N ALA A 31 -5.35 -35.30 4.27
CA ALA A 31 -6.05 -34.11 4.67
C ALA A 31 -5.10 -32.90 4.80
N ALA A 32 -5.42 -31.84 4.06
CA ALA A 32 -5.05 -30.51 4.51
C ALA A 32 -5.84 -30.29 5.81
N GLU A 33 -5.16 -30.46 6.96
CA GLU A 33 -5.62 -29.83 8.18
C GLU A 33 -5.84 -28.34 7.86
N GLU A 34 -7.08 -27.89 8.04
CA GLU A 34 -7.50 -26.49 8.01
C GLU A 34 -6.79 -25.76 9.14
N ASP A 35 -5.51 -25.48 8.93
CA ASP A 35 -4.72 -24.68 9.83
C ASP A 35 -5.07 -23.22 9.56
N GLY A 36 -6.10 -22.78 10.29
CA GLY A 36 -6.44 -21.40 10.61
C GLY A 36 -6.45 -20.44 9.44
N ALA A 37 -7.65 -20.07 8.98
CA ALA A 37 -7.93 -18.92 8.13
C ALA A 37 -6.84 -17.83 8.23
N LYS A 38 -5.87 -17.87 7.31
CA LYS A 38 -4.96 -16.76 7.09
C LYS A 38 -5.83 -15.62 6.61
N SER A 39 -6.18 -14.75 7.53
CA SER A 39 -6.81 -13.47 7.27
C SER A 39 -6.22 -12.86 6.01
N LEU A 40 -7.09 -12.43 5.11
CA LEU A 40 -6.78 -11.80 3.82
C LEU A 40 -6.15 -10.40 3.98
N SER A 41 -5.28 -10.17 4.99
CA SER A 41 -4.70 -8.82 5.21
C SER A 41 -3.88 -8.34 4.01
N GLY A 42 -3.30 -9.26 3.22
CA GLY A 42 -2.41 -8.90 2.12
C GLY A 42 -3.07 -8.17 0.94
N ALA A 43 -4.39 -8.21 0.77
CA ALA A 43 -5.06 -7.44 -0.29
C ALA A 43 -5.31 -6.00 0.16
N ASP A 44 -5.81 -5.80 1.37
CA ASP A 44 -6.06 -4.48 1.94
C ASP A 44 -4.75 -3.70 2.12
N ASP A 45 -3.70 -4.36 2.63
CA ASP A 45 -2.35 -3.80 2.78
C ASP A 45 -1.78 -3.34 1.42
N PHE A 46 -2.03 -4.11 0.35
CA PHE A 46 -1.60 -3.73 -1.00
C PHE A 46 -2.38 -2.54 -1.55
N THR A 47 -3.69 -2.49 -1.30
CA THR A 47 -4.55 -1.39 -1.77
C THR A 47 -4.15 -0.08 -1.10
N ILE A 48 -3.86 -0.13 0.20
CA ILE A 48 -3.36 1.00 0.98
C ILE A 48 -1.99 1.45 0.48
N ALA A 49 -1.05 0.51 0.25
CA ALA A 49 0.26 0.84 -0.28
C ALA A 49 0.16 1.53 -1.66
N ASP A 50 -0.76 1.07 -2.52
CA ASP A 50 -1.00 1.66 -3.83
C ASP A 50 -1.56 3.08 -3.74
N ILE A 51 -2.56 3.31 -2.88
CA ILE A 51 -3.11 4.65 -2.61
C ILE A 51 -2.03 5.57 -2.04
N THR A 52 -1.18 5.06 -1.13
CA THR A 52 -0.10 5.82 -0.49
C THR A 52 0.94 6.26 -1.52
N MET A 53 1.35 5.34 -2.39
CA MET A 53 2.21 5.62 -3.54
C MET A 53 1.61 6.68 -4.46
N ALA A 54 0.31 6.57 -4.76
CA ALA A 54 -0.39 7.51 -5.63
C ALA A 54 -0.43 8.91 -5.00
N ALA A 55 -0.67 9.01 -3.69
CA ALA A 55 -0.65 10.26 -2.95
C ALA A 55 0.73 10.92 -2.98
N ALA A 56 1.80 10.17 -2.68
CA ALA A 56 3.18 10.69 -2.76
C ALA A 56 3.54 11.15 -4.17
N ALA A 57 3.19 10.36 -5.20
CA ALA A 57 3.40 10.73 -6.59
C ALA A 57 2.60 11.98 -7.01
N VAL A 58 1.37 12.13 -6.51
CA VAL A 58 0.56 13.34 -6.72
C VAL A 58 1.24 14.56 -6.08
N VAL A 59 1.73 14.45 -4.84
CA VAL A 59 2.43 15.57 -4.18
C VAL A 59 3.67 15.97 -4.98
N GLN A 60 4.52 15.02 -5.38
CA GLN A 60 5.69 15.34 -6.20
C GLN A 60 5.31 15.99 -7.54
N GLN A 61 4.31 15.45 -8.25
CA GLN A 61 3.87 16.01 -9.52
C GLN A 61 3.21 17.40 -9.35
N TRP A 62 2.51 17.61 -8.25
CA TRP A 62 1.90 18.90 -7.92
C TRP A 62 2.98 19.97 -7.68
N VAL A 63 4.06 19.62 -6.99
CA VAL A 63 5.20 20.52 -6.79
C VAL A 63 5.79 20.95 -8.14
N GLU A 64 5.99 20.00 -9.07
CA GLU A 64 6.50 20.25 -10.43
C GLU A 64 5.52 21.01 -11.36
N THR A 65 4.29 21.28 -10.92
CA THR A 65 3.26 21.87 -11.78
C THR A 65 3.40 23.39 -11.90
N ASP A 66 3.77 23.90 -13.08
CA ASP A 66 3.88 25.33 -13.37
C ASP A 66 2.73 25.87 -14.25
N ASP A 67 1.85 24.99 -14.74
CA ASP A 67 0.81 25.29 -15.72
C ASP A 67 -0.61 25.40 -15.12
N LEU A 68 -0.79 26.30 -14.17
CA LEU A 68 -2.10 26.57 -13.58
C LEU A 68 -3.07 27.24 -14.57
N ALA A 69 -4.33 26.82 -14.56
CA ALA A 69 -5.37 27.48 -15.36
C ALA A 69 -5.73 28.85 -14.76
N ASN A 70 -6.30 29.75 -15.58
CA ASN A 70 -6.72 31.08 -15.11
C ASN A 70 -7.71 30.97 -13.94
N GLY A 71 -7.33 31.49 -12.78
CA GLY A 71 -8.14 31.48 -11.56
C GLY A 71 -8.07 30.17 -10.76
N GLU A 72 -7.22 29.22 -11.15
CA GLU A 72 -6.90 28.01 -10.37
C GLU A 72 -5.74 28.32 -9.43
N SER A 73 -5.94 28.15 -8.12
CA SER A 73 -4.82 28.19 -7.17
C SER A 73 -4.04 26.88 -7.16
N SER A 74 -2.82 26.90 -6.66
CA SER A 74 -2.06 25.65 -6.52
C SER A 74 -2.70 24.68 -5.52
N ALA A 75 -3.43 25.18 -4.53
CA ALA A 75 -4.22 24.34 -3.63
C ALA A 75 -5.38 23.64 -4.36
N ASP A 76 -6.07 24.35 -5.27
CA ASP A 76 -7.13 23.76 -6.11
C ASP A 76 -6.57 22.64 -7.00
N ARG A 77 -5.36 22.84 -7.54
CA ARG A 77 -4.66 21.83 -8.33
C ARG A 77 -4.37 20.57 -7.50
N LEU A 78 -3.85 20.72 -6.29
CA LEU A 78 -3.61 19.59 -5.38
C LEU A 78 -4.91 18.86 -5.06
N LEU A 79 -5.96 19.58 -4.68
CA LEU A 79 -7.28 19.01 -4.38
C LEU A 79 -7.80 18.18 -5.57
N ALA A 80 -7.77 18.74 -6.77
CA ALA A 80 -8.19 18.05 -7.98
C ALA A 80 -7.38 16.78 -8.25
N MET A 81 -6.06 16.82 -8.04
CA MET A 81 -5.20 15.66 -8.22
C MET A 81 -5.46 14.56 -7.18
N MET A 82 -5.72 14.92 -5.92
CA MET A 82 -6.06 13.99 -4.85
C MET A 82 -7.43 13.34 -5.11
N ILE A 83 -8.43 14.11 -5.54
CA ILE A 83 -9.71 13.57 -6.02
C ILE A 83 -9.50 12.58 -7.17
N GLY A 84 -8.56 12.92 -8.07
CA GLY A 84 -8.14 12.03 -9.15
C GLY A 84 -7.52 10.70 -8.71
N ILE A 85 -7.20 10.50 -7.44
CA ILE A 85 -6.83 9.17 -6.93
C ILE A 85 -8.08 8.31 -6.74
N ALA A 86 -9.13 8.89 -6.12
CA ALA A 86 -10.36 8.19 -5.75
C ALA A 86 -11.37 8.02 -6.89
N ASP A 87 -11.62 9.08 -7.67
CA ASP A 87 -12.60 9.11 -8.76
C ASP A 87 -12.12 8.25 -9.94
N GLU A 88 -12.38 6.94 -9.96
CA GLU A 88 -11.77 6.05 -10.96
C GLU A 88 -12.24 6.38 -12.39
N ASN A 89 -13.53 6.67 -12.55
CA ASN A 89 -14.16 6.88 -13.84
C ASN A 89 -14.03 8.32 -14.37
N LYS A 90 -13.51 9.25 -13.54
CA LYS A 90 -13.28 10.66 -13.86
C LYS A 90 -14.56 11.41 -14.22
N ASP A 91 -15.70 10.97 -13.69
CA ASP A 91 -16.99 11.63 -13.91
C ASP A 91 -17.20 12.83 -12.98
N GLY A 92 -16.37 12.94 -11.94
CA GLY A 92 -16.38 14.03 -10.97
C GLY A 92 -17.37 13.85 -9.84
N GLU A 93 -18.14 12.76 -9.78
CA GLU A 93 -19.00 12.43 -8.65
C GLU A 93 -18.25 11.54 -7.66
N ILE A 94 -18.24 11.93 -6.39
CA ILE A 94 -17.59 11.17 -5.33
C ILE A 94 -18.65 10.42 -4.53
N THR A 95 -18.65 9.10 -4.69
CA THR A 95 -19.45 8.18 -3.88
C THR A 95 -18.90 8.08 -2.45
N ASP A 96 -19.68 7.52 -1.52
CA ASP A 96 -19.22 7.32 -0.14
C ASP A 96 -17.99 6.40 -0.04
N ASP A 97 -17.86 5.43 -0.95
CA ASP A 97 -16.72 4.53 -1.03
C ASP A 97 -15.48 5.25 -1.58
N GLU A 98 -15.64 6.08 -2.63
CA GLU A 98 -14.56 6.91 -3.15
C GLU A 98 -14.12 7.98 -2.16
N GLN A 99 -15.04 8.50 -1.33
CA GLN A 99 -14.67 9.42 -0.25
C GLN A 99 -13.76 8.72 0.77
N ALA A 100 -13.97 7.44 1.07
CA ALA A 100 -13.07 6.69 1.96
C ALA A 100 -11.68 6.52 1.33
N VAL A 101 -11.59 6.27 0.02
CA VAL A 101 -10.32 6.22 -0.71
C VAL A 101 -9.61 7.57 -0.69
N LEU A 102 -10.36 8.65 -0.90
CA LEU A 102 -9.83 10.02 -0.83
C LEU A 102 -9.30 10.35 0.56
N ASP A 103 -10.00 9.94 1.62
CA ASP A 103 -9.55 10.13 3.00
C ASP A 103 -8.22 9.39 3.26
N VAL A 104 -8.08 8.16 2.78
CA VAL A 104 -6.80 7.41 2.87
C VAL A 104 -5.70 8.16 2.11
N ALA A 105 -5.98 8.62 0.89
CA ALA A 105 -5.02 9.37 0.08
C ALA A 105 -4.57 10.66 0.76
N LEU A 106 -5.49 11.43 1.36
CA LEU A 106 -5.17 12.68 2.05
C LEU A 106 -4.32 12.45 3.31
N ASN A 107 -4.56 11.36 4.05
CA ASN A 107 -3.69 10.98 5.17
C ASN A 107 -2.30 10.55 4.68
N ALA A 108 -2.21 9.78 3.59
CA ALA A 108 -0.92 9.43 3.01
C ALA A 108 -0.14 10.68 2.52
N ALA A 109 -0.84 11.66 1.92
CA ALA A 109 -0.23 12.93 1.53
C ALA A 109 0.26 13.73 2.74
N TRP A 110 -0.47 13.70 3.85
CA TRP A 110 -0.02 14.28 5.12
C TRP A 110 1.31 13.70 5.58
N ASP A 111 1.36 12.38 5.70
CA ASP A 111 2.53 11.67 6.20
C ASP A 111 3.73 11.90 5.27
N TYR A 112 3.49 11.91 3.97
CA TYR A 112 4.53 12.23 2.98
C TYR A 112 5.03 13.67 3.13
N LEU A 113 4.16 14.68 3.18
CA LEU A 113 4.54 16.09 3.35
C LEU A 113 5.33 16.31 4.64
N THR A 114 4.89 15.73 5.75
CA THR A 114 5.61 15.86 7.03
C THR A 114 6.95 15.14 7.01
N SER A 115 7.08 14.01 6.29
CA SER A 115 8.39 13.36 6.04
C SER A 115 9.35 14.24 5.24
N LYS A 116 8.83 15.20 4.45
CA LYS A 116 9.60 16.22 3.72
C LYS A 116 9.88 17.49 4.52
N GLY A 117 9.54 17.52 5.80
CA GLY A 117 9.80 18.63 6.70
C GLY A 117 8.71 19.71 6.73
N VAL A 118 7.56 19.47 6.08
CA VAL A 118 6.40 20.36 6.21
C VAL A 118 5.88 20.30 7.65
N SER A 119 5.59 21.46 8.23
CA SER A 119 5.04 21.54 9.59
C SER A 119 3.64 20.93 9.65
N GLU A 120 3.25 20.34 10.79
CA GLU A 120 1.88 19.87 10.97
C GLU A 120 0.85 21.01 10.80
N GLU A 121 1.20 22.25 11.10
CA GLU A 121 0.28 23.38 10.94
C GLU A 121 0.06 23.76 9.47
N ASP A 122 1.12 23.79 8.67
CA ASP A 122 1.01 24.03 7.23
C ASP A 122 0.35 22.84 6.53
N ALA A 123 0.64 21.60 6.93
CA ALA A 123 -0.06 20.43 6.40
C ALA A 123 -1.56 20.46 6.74
N ASP A 124 -1.94 20.97 7.92
CA ASP A 124 -3.34 21.17 8.33
C ASP A 124 -4.03 22.16 7.42
N SER A 125 -3.43 23.35 7.29
CA SER A 125 -4.01 24.44 6.52
C SER A 125 -4.09 24.08 5.01
N LEU A 126 -3.09 23.36 4.50
CA LEU A 126 -3.09 22.88 3.10
C LEU A 126 -4.13 21.78 2.88
N LEU A 127 -4.10 20.72 3.68
CA LEU A 127 -4.89 19.53 3.39
C LEU A 127 -6.30 19.58 3.95
N ASN A 128 -6.63 20.46 4.90
CA ASN A 128 -7.99 20.68 5.40
C ASN A 128 -8.67 21.90 4.78
N ASP A 129 -7.96 23.01 4.64
CA ASP A 129 -8.56 24.25 4.13
C ASP A 129 -8.22 24.52 2.65
N PHE A 130 -7.25 23.80 2.07
CA PHE A 130 -6.72 24.09 0.73
C PHE A 130 -6.34 25.57 0.60
N ASP A 131 -5.68 26.07 1.65
CA ASP A 131 -5.20 27.45 1.69
C ASP A 131 -4.14 27.67 0.59
N GLY A 132 -4.42 28.62 -0.30
CA GLY A 132 -3.57 28.93 -1.45
C GLY A 132 -2.20 29.53 -1.08
N ASP A 133 -2.14 30.33 -0.02
CA ASP A 133 -0.88 30.94 0.42
C ASP A 133 0.01 29.90 1.11
N VAL A 134 -0.59 28.98 1.87
CA VAL A 134 0.09 27.83 2.45
C VAL A 134 0.58 26.89 1.35
N ALA A 135 -0.24 26.65 0.33
CA ALA A 135 0.12 25.80 -0.80
C ALA A 135 1.44 26.22 -1.45
N GLU A 136 1.63 27.50 -1.76
CA GLU A 136 2.88 27.95 -2.39
C GLU A 136 4.09 27.79 -1.47
N ARG A 137 3.98 28.13 -0.18
CA ARG A 137 5.08 27.92 0.78
C ARG A 137 5.45 26.46 0.93
N VAL A 138 4.44 25.58 1.01
CA VAL A 138 4.65 24.13 1.10
C VAL A 138 5.29 23.61 -0.17
N ARG A 139 4.91 24.11 -1.36
CA ARG A 139 5.54 23.71 -2.62
C ARG A 139 7.00 24.08 -2.69
N ASP A 140 7.35 25.31 -2.33
CA ASP A 140 8.74 25.76 -2.33
C ASP A 140 9.60 24.90 -1.39
N LEU A 141 9.08 24.63 -0.18
CA LEU A 141 9.75 23.77 0.79
C LEU A 141 9.93 22.34 0.24
N VAL A 142 8.85 21.73 -0.24
CA VAL A 142 8.90 20.35 -0.73
C VAL A 142 9.79 20.26 -1.96
N ALA A 143 9.71 21.20 -2.90
CA ALA A 143 10.60 21.26 -4.07
C ALA A 143 12.08 21.23 -3.67
N SER A 144 12.46 21.96 -2.62
CA SER A 144 13.83 21.96 -2.12
C SER A 144 14.29 20.65 -1.47
N SER A 145 13.34 19.81 -1.07
CA SER A 145 13.57 18.52 -0.40
C SER A 145 13.50 17.31 -1.34
N LEU A 146 12.89 17.49 -2.52
CA LEU A 146 12.69 16.40 -3.47
C LEU A 146 14.00 16.09 -4.20
N PRO A 147 14.27 14.81 -4.47
CA PRO A 147 15.40 14.44 -5.30
C PRO A 147 15.17 14.86 -6.76
N ASP A 148 16.26 15.25 -7.42
CA ASP A 148 16.25 15.51 -8.85
C ASP A 148 16.30 14.20 -9.65
N GLY A 149 15.48 14.11 -10.70
CA GLY A 149 15.46 12.96 -11.62
C GLY A 149 14.30 12.00 -11.39
N GLU A 150 13.80 11.41 -12.48
CA GLU A 150 12.61 10.53 -12.45
C GLU A 150 12.87 9.22 -11.70
N ASP A 151 14.09 8.70 -11.76
CA ASP A 151 14.48 7.46 -11.10
C ASP A 151 14.59 7.63 -9.59
N GLU A 152 15.20 8.73 -9.16
CA GLU A 152 15.37 9.11 -7.76
C GLU A 152 14.04 9.51 -7.13
N ALA A 153 13.19 10.25 -7.86
CA ALA A 153 11.82 10.54 -7.48
C ALA A 153 10.99 9.25 -7.25
N SER A 154 11.18 8.25 -8.12
CA SER A 154 10.54 6.94 -7.96
C SER A 154 11.10 6.16 -6.77
N SER A 155 12.41 6.23 -6.52
CA SER A 155 13.04 5.62 -5.35
C SER A 155 12.52 6.23 -4.06
N ASP A 156 12.40 7.56 -4.02
CA ASP A 156 11.89 8.27 -2.85
C ASP A 156 10.47 7.83 -2.46
N ILE A 157 9.60 7.62 -3.44
CA ILE A 157 8.26 7.08 -3.22
C ILE A 157 8.35 5.63 -2.73
N ASP A 158 9.18 4.81 -3.36
CA ASP A 158 9.33 3.40 -2.98
C ASP A 158 9.92 3.26 -1.57
N ASP A 159 10.87 4.11 -1.18
CA ASP A 159 11.50 4.13 0.14
C ASP A 159 10.51 4.66 1.19
N PHE A 160 9.69 5.66 0.86
CA PHE A 160 8.62 6.13 1.73
C PHE A 160 7.58 5.04 2.03
N VAL A 161 7.16 4.27 1.01
CA VAL A 161 6.10 3.26 1.15
C VAL A 161 6.63 1.92 1.67
N PHE A 162 7.86 1.54 1.31
CA PHE A 162 8.41 0.19 1.55
C PHE A 162 9.77 0.15 2.26
N GLY A 163 10.35 1.29 2.68
CA GLY A 163 11.64 1.34 3.36
C GLY A 163 11.63 0.67 4.75
N ASP A 164 12.66 -0.13 5.03
CA ASP A 164 12.89 -0.82 6.31
C ASP A 164 13.27 0.19 7.41
N ASP A 165 12.44 0.34 8.44
CA ASP A 165 12.83 0.04 9.83
C ASP A 165 11.71 0.22 10.86
N ASP A 166 10.61 0.93 10.59
CA ASP A 166 9.57 1.14 11.63
C ASP A 166 8.17 1.43 11.08
N GLN A 167 7.80 0.85 9.94
CA GLN A 167 6.38 0.69 9.66
C GLN A 167 5.88 -0.51 10.47
N GLU A 168 5.41 -0.26 11.70
CA GLU A 168 4.09 -0.83 12.02
C GLU A 168 3.25 -0.63 10.76
N PRO A 169 2.60 -1.65 10.19
CA PRO A 169 1.85 -1.52 8.95
C PRO A 169 1.06 -0.22 9.04
N ALA A 170 1.51 0.82 8.31
CA ALA A 170 1.29 2.20 8.78
C ALA A 170 -0.20 2.56 8.76
N LEU A 171 -1.00 1.72 8.12
CA LEU A 171 -2.43 1.67 8.31
C LEU A 171 -2.84 0.23 8.67
N ASP A 172 -2.85 -0.11 9.96
CA ASP A 172 -3.49 -1.35 10.47
C ASP A 172 -4.88 -1.49 9.80
N ALA A 173 -5.05 -2.62 9.11
CA ALA A 173 -6.02 -2.92 8.06
C ALA A 173 -7.48 -3.01 8.52
N ALA A 174 -7.91 -2.14 9.43
CA ALA A 174 -9.30 -1.87 9.71
C ALA A 174 -9.51 -0.37 9.51
N TYR A 175 -10.27 -0.01 8.47
CA TYR A 175 -10.94 1.27 8.31
C TYR A 175 -11.68 1.67 9.60
N LYS A 176 -10.96 2.23 10.56
CA LYS A 176 -11.48 2.92 11.72
C LYS A 176 -11.13 4.36 11.47
N LYS A 177 -12.15 5.18 11.23
CA LYS A 177 -12.05 6.65 11.19
C LYS A 177 -11.16 7.11 12.35
N ARG A 178 -9.88 7.35 12.06
CA ARG A 178 -8.85 7.52 13.08
C ARG A 178 -8.96 8.96 13.56
N LEU A 179 -9.52 9.09 14.76
CA LEU A 179 -9.60 10.37 15.45
C LEU A 179 -8.18 10.77 15.82
N VAL A 180 -7.65 11.83 15.21
CA VAL A 180 -6.33 12.37 15.52
C VAL A 180 -6.45 13.49 16.55
N ILE A 181 -5.45 13.65 17.42
CA ILE A 181 -5.38 14.73 18.40
C ILE A 181 -4.32 15.72 17.91
N ARG A 182 -4.70 16.99 17.72
CA ARG A 182 -3.79 18.09 17.34
C ARG A 182 -3.95 19.28 18.27
N LYS A 183 -2.83 19.88 18.70
CA LYS A 183 -2.77 20.92 19.75
C LYS A 183 -3.53 20.54 21.04
N GLY A 184 -3.55 19.24 21.38
CA GLY A 184 -4.26 18.70 22.55
C GLY A 184 -5.78 18.49 22.40
N LYS A 185 -6.36 18.69 21.21
CA LYS A 185 -7.79 18.45 20.93
C LYS A 185 -8.00 17.40 19.84
N LYS A 186 -9.00 16.55 20.03
CA LYS A 186 -9.42 15.53 19.07
C LYS A 186 -10.06 16.21 17.87
N VAL A 187 -9.39 16.20 16.72
CA VAL A 187 -9.90 16.80 15.48
C VAL A 187 -10.19 15.69 14.47
N ARG A 188 -11.32 15.82 13.78
CA ARG A 188 -11.74 14.95 12.68
C ARG A 188 -11.47 15.71 11.39
N ILE A 189 -10.80 15.09 10.42
CA ILE A 189 -10.84 15.56 9.02
C ILE A 189 -12.33 15.55 8.65
N ASN A 190 -12.92 16.74 8.53
CA ASN A 190 -14.28 16.90 8.09
C ASN A 190 -14.22 17.39 6.65
N LYS A 191 -14.08 16.47 5.70
CA LYS A 191 -14.44 16.79 4.31
C LYS A 191 -15.59 15.91 3.88
N ARG A 192 -16.63 16.58 3.38
CA ARG A 192 -17.43 16.06 2.29
C ARG A 192 -16.87 16.76 1.05
N VAL A 193 -16.23 16.02 0.16
CA VAL A 193 -16.18 16.46 -1.24
C VAL A 193 -17.52 16.06 -1.84
N SER A 194 -18.64 16.61 -1.34
CA SER A 194 -19.95 16.32 -1.93
C SER A 194 -20.19 17.28 -3.08
N GLY A 195 -20.41 16.73 -4.27
CA GLY A 195 -20.77 17.48 -5.46
C GLY A 195 -19.92 17.10 -6.68
N THR A 196 -20.37 17.51 -7.86
CA THR A 196 -19.67 17.25 -9.12
C THR A 196 -18.40 18.10 -9.22
N VAL A 197 -17.23 17.47 -9.12
CA VAL A 197 -15.92 18.08 -9.33
C VAL A 197 -15.50 17.91 -10.78
N ARG A 198 -15.44 19.02 -11.54
CA ARG A 198 -15.01 18.97 -12.95
C ARG A 198 -13.50 19.18 -13.06
N LEU A 199 -12.78 18.12 -13.38
CA LEU A 199 -11.35 18.18 -13.65
C LEU A 199 -11.04 18.86 -14.99
N SER A 200 -10.16 19.86 -14.97
CA SER A 200 -9.62 20.53 -16.15
C SER A 200 -8.70 19.60 -16.96
N ALA A 201 -8.38 19.97 -18.20
CA ALA A 201 -7.47 19.18 -19.03
C ALA A 201 -6.06 19.08 -18.41
N ALA A 202 -5.55 20.18 -17.85
CA ALA A 202 -4.25 20.22 -17.19
C ALA A 202 -4.24 19.31 -15.94
N GLN A 203 -5.29 19.37 -15.11
CA GLN A 203 -5.45 18.50 -13.94
C GLN A 203 -5.47 17.01 -14.34
N LYS A 204 -6.23 16.66 -15.41
CA LYS A 204 -6.26 15.28 -15.93
C LYS A 204 -4.88 14.80 -16.41
N VAL A 205 -4.11 15.68 -17.03
CA VAL A 205 -2.73 15.37 -17.45
C VAL A 205 -1.82 15.19 -16.23
N ALA A 206 -1.91 16.08 -15.24
CA ALA A 206 -1.13 15.98 -14.01
C ALA A 206 -1.42 14.66 -13.25
N ILE A 207 -2.70 14.29 -13.10
CA ILE A 207 -3.11 12.99 -12.52
C ILE A 207 -2.50 11.83 -13.31
N ARG A 208 -2.52 11.90 -14.64
CA ARG A 208 -1.91 10.87 -15.49
C ARG A 208 -0.40 10.78 -15.27
N LYS A 209 0.30 11.91 -15.15
CA LYS A 209 1.75 11.93 -14.87
C LYS A 209 2.06 11.35 -13.49
N ALA A 210 1.31 11.74 -12.46
CA ALA A 210 1.43 11.16 -11.13
C ALA A 210 1.24 9.63 -11.16
N ARG A 211 0.21 9.13 -11.88
CA ARG A 211 0.00 7.68 -12.07
C ARG A 211 1.14 7.01 -12.86
N MET A 212 1.71 7.68 -13.87
CA MET A 212 2.86 7.13 -14.58
C MET A 212 4.09 7.02 -13.67
N LYS A 213 4.30 8.00 -12.78
CA LYS A 213 5.37 8.00 -11.79
C LYS A 213 5.17 6.87 -10.77
N SER A 214 3.98 6.76 -10.19
CA SER A 214 3.68 5.68 -9.23
C SER A 214 3.72 4.30 -9.88
N HIS A 215 3.41 4.14 -11.17
CA HIS A 215 3.37 2.84 -11.84
C HIS A 215 4.34 2.69 -13.01
N SER A 216 5.55 3.28 -12.93
CA SER A 216 6.55 3.09 -13.98
C SER A 216 7.03 1.63 -14.06
N ALA A 217 7.46 1.16 -15.24
CA ALA A 217 7.94 -0.21 -15.40
C ALA A 217 9.14 -0.52 -14.47
N THR A 218 10.02 0.46 -14.30
CA THR A 218 11.18 0.38 -13.42
C THR A 218 10.75 0.30 -11.95
N ALA A 219 9.82 1.15 -11.50
CA ALA A 219 9.29 1.12 -10.14
C ALA A 219 8.58 -0.21 -9.83
N ARG A 220 7.74 -0.71 -10.76
CA ARG A 220 7.12 -2.04 -10.62
C ARG A 220 8.16 -3.15 -10.48
N MET A 221 9.25 -3.10 -11.24
CA MET A 221 10.33 -4.08 -11.13
C MET A 221 11.08 -3.98 -9.80
N ARG A 222 11.36 -2.77 -9.31
CA ARG A 222 12.00 -2.54 -8.00
C ARG A 222 11.14 -3.11 -6.87
N ARG A 223 9.83 -2.81 -6.86
CA ARG A 223 8.87 -3.38 -5.90
C ARG A 223 8.78 -4.89 -5.98
N ALA A 224 8.73 -5.46 -7.20
CA ALA A 224 8.71 -6.91 -7.36
C ALA A 224 9.98 -7.57 -6.78
N LYS A 225 11.15 -6.93 -6.92
CA LYS A 225 12.40 -7.38 -6.28
C LYS A 225 12.34 -7.23 -4.77
N SER A 226 11.89 -6.09 -4.26
CA SER A 226 11.74 -5.83 -2.81
C SER A 226 10.81 -6.87 -2.17
N MET A 227 9.60 -7.08 -2.73
CA MET A 227 8.65 -8.07 -2.25
C MET A 227 9.18 -9.51 -2.32
N LYS A 228 10.01 -9.83 -3.32
CA LYS A 228 10.68 -11.13 -3.41
C LYS A 228 11.70 -11.31 -2.28
N ILE A 229 12.44 -10.25 -1.91
CA ILE A 229 13.40 -10.27 -0.81
C ILE A 229 12.66 -10.38 0.52
N ARG A 230 11.67 -9.52 0.79
CA ARG A 230 10.79 -9.58 1.98
C ARG A 230 10.21 -10.97 2.22
N ARG A 231 9.64 -11.58 1.17
CA ARG A 231 9.12 -12.96 1.24
C ARG A 231 10.20 -13.98 1.57
N LYS A 232 11.43 -13.79 1.06
CA LYS A 232 12.57 -14.69 1.30
C LYS A 232 13.13 -14.53 2.72
N THR A 233 13.07 -13.33 3.30
CA THR A 233 13.59 -13.01 4.64
C THR A 233 12.57 -13.25 5.77
N GLY A 234 11.33 -13.60 5.44
CA GLY A 234 10.29 -13.92 6.42
C GLY A 234 9.64 -12.69 7.08
N LEU A 235 9.96 -11.50 6.57
CA LEU A 235 9.28 -10.25 6.90
C LEU A 235 7.89 -10.30 6.26
N LYS A 236 6.85 -10.22 7.11
CA LYS A 236 5.47 -10.25 6.65
C LYS A 236 4.99 -8.91 6.19
#